data_AF-A0AAV8AK09-F1
#
_entry.id   AF-A0AAV8AK09-F1
#
_cell.length_a   1.000
_cell.length_b   1.000
_cell.length_c   1.000
_cell.angle_alpha   90.00
_cell.angle_beta   90.00
_cell.angle_gamma   90.00
#
_symmetry.space_group_name_H-M   'P 1'
#
loop_
_entity.id
_entity.type
_entity.pdbx_description
1 polymer ?
#
loop_
_entity_poly.entity_id
_entity_poly.type
_entity_poly.pdbx_seq_one_letter_code
_entity_poly.pdbx_strand_id
1 'polypeptide(L)'
;MSTQGQSYKLVVVGAGGVGKSALTIQFLQNHFVTEYDPTIEESYRKQVVVDEETCLLDIMDTAGQEEYSAMREQYLKAGHGFLLVFSVTSRPSFEEAGELREMIVRVKDSTEYPICLVGNKVDLVDDRVIKTSEGEELANTFDGPYIETSAKTRFNVEEAFFSLVRTIKERIHLLEPKKTNKIKGKRKCSIL
;
A
#
# COMPACT_ATOMS: atom_id res chain seq x y z
N MET A 1 4.06 29.70 -8.03
CA MET A 1 4.70 28.86 -6.99
C MET A 1 4.06 27.49 -7.10
N SER A 2 4.76 26.50 -7.64
CA SER A 2 4.25 25.14 -7.78
C SER A 2 4.24 24.46 -6.41
N THR A 3 3.06 24.24 -5.85
CA THR A 3 2.88 23.41 -4.65
C THR A 3 3.35 21.99 -5.00
N GLN A 4 4.60 21.65 -4.68
CA GLN A 4 5.06 20.26 -4.81
C GLN A 4 4.36 19.46 -3.70
N GLY A 5 3.43 18.59 -4.09
CA GLY A 5 2.79 17.67 -3.15
C GLY A 5 3.81 16.73 -2.50
N GLN A 6 3.53 16.28 -1.27
CA GLN A 6 4.40 15.34 -0.56
C GLN A 6 4.54 14.04 -1.37
N SER A 7 5.76 13.52 -1.47
CA SER A 7 6.06 12.32 -2.25
C SER A 7 5.97 11.05 -1.39
N TYR A 8 5.24 10.04 -1.89
CA TYR A 8 5.06 8.75 -1.23
C TYR A 8 5.53 7.62 -2.15
N LYS A 9 6.49 6.83 -1.67
CA LYS A 9 6.99 5.65 -2.37
C LYS A 9 6.14 4.44 -2.02
N LEU A 10 5.31 3.99 -2.93
CA LEU A 10 4.46 2.81 -2.76
C LEU A 10 5.11 1.64 -3.50
N VAL A 11 5.15 0.46 -2.88
CA VAL A 11 5.67 -0.74 -3.53
C VAL A 11 4.56 -1.78 -3.62
N VAL A 12 4.32 -2.31 -4.81
CA VAL A 12 3.32 -3.35 -5.06
C VAL A 12 4.02 -4.70 -5.09
N VAL A 13 3.72 -5.55 -4.10
CA VAL A 13 4.37 -6.87 -3.92
C VAL A 13 3.32 -7.97 -3.81
N GLY A 14 3.73 -9.20 -4.10
CA GLY A 14 2.83 -10.36 -4.16
C GLY A 14 3.28 -11.37 -5.21
N ALA A 15 2.68 -12.56 -5.16
CA ALA A 15 3.02 -13.68 -6.03
C ALA A 15 2.96 -13.35 -7.54
N GLY A 16 3.57 -14.18 -8.36
CA GLY A 16 3.43 -14.13 -9.82
C GLY A 16 1.96 -14.22 -10.26
N GLY A 17 1.54 -13.40 -11.23
CA GLY A 17 0.21 -13.50 -11.85
C GLY A 17 -0.99 -13.04 -10.99
N VAL A 18 -0.78 -12.49 -9.78
CA VAL A 18 -1.88 -11.98 -8.93
C VAL A 18 -2.52 -10.70 -9.46
N GLY A 19 -1.83 -9.99 -10.37
CA GLY A 19 -2.34 -8.77 -11.03
C GLY A 19 -1.79 -7.46 -10.47
N LYS A 20 -0.56 -7.45 -9.94
CA LYS A 20 0.16 -6.23 -9.49
C LYS A 20 0.22 -5.16 -10.57
N SER A 21 0.77 -5.52 -11.73
CA SER A 21 0.86 -4.64 -12.90
C SER A 21 -0.50 -4.23 -13.43
N ALA A 22 -1.47 -5.15 -13.44
CA ALA A 22 -2.84 -4.84 -13.85
C ALA A 22 -3.49 -3.79 -12.93
N LEU A 23 -3.29 -3.88 -11.61
CA LEU A 23 -3.75 -2.87 -10.66
C LEU A 23 -3.02 -1.54 -10.86
N THR A 24 -1.70 -1.56 -10.99
CA THR A 24 -0.87 -0.37 -11.21
C THR A 24 -1.27 0.35 -12.49
N ILE A 25 -1.35 -0.35 -13.62
CA ILE A 25 -1.75 0.22 -14.91
C ILE A 25 -3.19 0.71 -14.88
N GLN A 26 -4.12 -0.06 -14.29
CA GLN A 26 -5.51 0.37 -14.17
C GLN A 26 -5.64 1.65 -13.34
N PHE A 27 -4.90 1.74 -12.23
CA PHE A 27 -4.84 2.95 -11.41
C PHE A 27 -4.26 4.12 -12.20
N LEU A 28 -3.17 3.93 -12.94
CA LEU A 28 -2.46 5.01 -13.63
C LEU A 28 -3.20 5.51 -14.87
N GLN A 29 -3.68 4.60 -15.71
CA GLN A 29 -4.10 4.87 -17.08
C GLN A 29 -5.62 4.74 -17.28
N ASN A 30 -6.38 4.27 -16.28
CA ASN A 30 -7.77 3.89 -16.48
C ASN A 30 -7.91 2.96 -17.69
N HIS A 31 -7.03 1.96 -17.78
CA HIS A 31 -7.01 0.97 -18.83
C HIS A 31 -6.69 -0.41 -18.24
N PHE A 32 -7.38 -1.45 -18.73
CA PHE A 32 -7.08 -2.83 -18.37
C PHE A 32 -6.38 -3.51 -19.55
N VAL A 33 -5.14 -3.93 -19.33
CA VAL A 33 -4.35 -4.66 -20.33
C VAL A 33 -4.62 -6.15 -20.17
N THR A 34 -5.06 -6.80 -21.24
CA THR A 34 -5.37 -8.24 -21.26
C THR A 34 -4.15 -9.11 -21.57
N GLU A 35 -3.12 -8.54 -22.20
CA GLU A 35 -1.89 -9.26 -22.53
C GLU A 35 -0.94 -9.26 -21.33
N TYR A 36 -0.51 -10.45 -20.93
CA TYR A 36 0.40 -10.65 -19.81
C TYR A 36 1.84 -10.70 -20.32
N ASP A 37 2.61 -9.64 -20.08
CA ASP A 37 4.05 -9.66 -20.16
C ASP A 37 4.62 -9.75 -18.74
N PRO A 38 5.40 -10.80 -18.38
CA PRO A 38 6.02 -10.89 -17.07
C PRO A 38 6.86 -9.65 -16.73
N THR A 39 6.45 -8.92 -15.70
CA THR A 39 7.15 -7.71 -15.23
C THR A 39 8.54 -8.05 -14.69
N ILE A 40 9.52 -7.21 -15.01
CA ILE A 40 10.84 -7.19 -14.38
C ILE A 40 10.77 -6.24 -13.17
N GLU A 41 10.78 -4.93 -13.41
CA GLU A 41 10.53 -3.90 -12.41
C GLU A 41 10.24 -2.60 -13.14
N GLU A 42 9.17 -1.89 -12.78
CA GLU A 42 8.84 -0.60 -13.38
C GLU A 42 8.40 0.42 -12.31
N SER A 43 8.95 1.63 -12.39
CA SER A 43 8.59 2.76 -11.52
C SER A 43 7.72 3.75 -12.28
N TYR A 44 6.61 4.12 -11.66
CA TYR A 44 5.62 5.04 -12.20
C TYR A 44 5.41 6.22 -11.27
N ARG A 45 5.06 7.38 -11.83
CA ARG A 45 4.68 8.56 -11.03
C ARG A 45 3.31 9.08 -11.38
N LYS A 46 2.50 9.35 -10.35
CA LYS A 46 1.17 9.96 -10.51
C LYS A 46 0.91 10.97 -9.41
N GLN A 47 0.47 12.16 -9.80
CA GLN A 47 -0.05 13.15 -8.86
C GLN A 47 -1.54 12.86 -8.63
N VAL A 48 -1.94 12.77 -7.37
CA VAL A 48 -3.32 12.51 -6.94
C VAL A 48 -3.71 13.47 -5.82
N VAL A 49 -5.01 13.57 -5.54
CA VAL A 49 -5.52 14.27 -4.36
C VAL A 49 -6.11 13.23 -3.42
N VAL A 50 -5.53 13.06 -2.24
CA VAL A 50 -6.01 12.14 -1.19
C VAL A 50 -6.43 12.98 0.00
N ASP A 51 -7.73 12.94 0.31
CA ASP A 51 -8.36 13.70 1.40
C ASP A 51 -7.99 15.20 1.32
N GLU A 52 -8.25 15.80 0.16
CA GLU A 52 -8.00 17.22 -0.19
C GLU A 52 -6.52 17.64 -0.27
N GLU A 53 -5.58 16.74 0.01
CA GLU A 53 -4.15 17.02 -0.09
C GLU A 53 -3.55 16.48 -1.38
N THR A 54 -2.75 17.31 -2.06
CA THR A 54 -2.01 16.89 -3.24
C THR A 54 -0.83 16.00 -2.85
N CYS A 55 -0.82 14.77 -3.35
CA CYS A 55 0.22 13.77 -3.12
C CYS A 55 0.88 13.38 -4.45
N LEU A 56 2.20 13.21 -4.44
CA LEU A 56 2.94 12.61 -5.56
C LEU A 56 3.25 11.15 -5.21
N LEU A 57 2.69 10.21 -5.96
CA LEU A 57 2.96 8.79 -5.75
C LEU A 57 4.10 8.35 -6.66
N ASP A 58 5.11 7.70 -6.08
CA ASP A 58 6.17 6.98 -6.78
C ASP A 58 5.90 5.48 -6.56
N ILE A 59 5.33 4.82 -7.56
CA ILE A 59 4.80 3.46 -7.47
C ILE A 59 5.79 2.52 -8.12
N MET A 60 6.32 1.60 -7.34
CA MET A 60 7.17 0.52 -7.81
C MET A 60 6.31 -0.75 -8.03
N ASP A 61 6.19 -1.17 -9.28
CA ASP A 61 5.61 -2.47 -9.65
C ASP A 61 6.73 -3.51 -9.73
N THR A 62 6.66 -4.56 -8.91
CA THR A 62 7.71 -5.56 -8.82
C THR A 62 7.36 -6.84 -9.59
N ALA A 63 8.37 -7.56 -10.07
CA ALA A 63 8.21 -8.97 -10.42
C ALA A 63 7.69 -9.78 -9.22
N GLY A 64 6.82 -10.76 -9.49
CA GLY A 64 6.28 -11.66 -8.46
C GLY A 64 7.08 -12.93 -8.22
N GLN A 65 8.30 -13.04 -8.75
CA GLN A 65 9.09 -14.29 -8.74
C GLN A 65 10.46 -14.14 -8.07
N GLU A 66 10.75 -13.01 -7.41
CA GLU A 66 12.12 -12.70 -6.98
C GLU A 66 12.47 -13.20 -5.58
N GLU A 67 12.30 -14.50 -5.29
CA GLU A 67 12.39 -15.02 -3.92
C GLU A 67 13.70 -14.70 -3.17
N TYR A 68 14.79 -14.33 -3.85
CA TYR A 68 16.10 -14.09 -3.22
C TYR A 68 16.95 -12.98 -3.88
N SER A 69 16.34 -11.99 -4.55
CA SER A 69 17.10 -10.94 -5.23
C SER A 69 17.60 -9.85 -4.25
N ALA A 70 18.81 -9.33 -4.47
CA ALA A 70 19.28 -8.12 -3.79
C ALA A 70 18.38 -6.90 -4.09
N MET A 71 17.69 -6.93 -5.24
CA MET A 71 16.70 -5.93 -5.65
C MET A 71 15.50 -5.91 -4.70
N ARG A 72 15.05 -7.08 -4.23
CA ARG A 72 13.99 -7.18 -3.22
C ARG A 72 14.30 -6.42 -1.95
N GLU A 73 15.48 -6.63 -1.39
CA GLU A 73 15.86 -5.91 -0.18
C GLU A 73 15.92 -4.39 -0.40
N GLN A 74 16.31 -3.93 -1.61
CA GLN A 74 16.36 -2.52 -1.94
C GLN A 74 14.99 -1.85 -1.97
N TYR A 75 14.01 -2.43 -2.70
CA TYR A 75 12.67 -1.83 -2.73
C TYR A 75 11.94 -1.98 -1.39
N LEU A 76 12.16 -3.08 -0.66
CA LEU A 76 11.61 -3.23 0.69
C LEU A 76 12.21 -2.20 1.65
N LYS A 77 13.50 -1.86 1.54
CA LYS A 77 14.08 -0.77 2.33
C LYS A 77 13.52 0.59 1.94
N ALA A 78 13.36 0.86 0.65
CA ALA A 78 13.02 2.19 0.14
C ALA A 78 11.53 2.56 0.21
N GLY A 79 10.61 1.60 0.18
CA GLY A 79 9.16 1.85 0.15
C GLY A 79 8.65 2.52 1.44
N HIS A 80 7.83 3.57 1.33
CA HIS A 80 7.13 4.18 2.47
C HIS A 80 5.93 3.35 2.92
N GLY A 81 5.34 2.56 2.02
CA GLY A 81 4.29 1.59 2.32
C GLY A 81 4.13 0.55 1.21
N PHE A 82 3.42 -0.53 1.53
CA PHE A 82 3.31 -1.71 0.66
C PHE A 82 1.86 -2.08 0.36
N LEU A 83 1.57 -2.31 -0.92
CA LEU A 83 0.38 -3.03 -1.35
C LEU A 83 0.76 -4.51 -1.44
N LEU A 84 0.23 -5.32 -0.52
CA LEU A 84 0.40 -6.77 -0.53
C LEU A 84 -0.73 -7.41 -1.31
N VAL A 85 -0.48 -7.79 -2.55
CA VAL A 85 -1.49 -8.27 -3.48
C VAL A 85 -1.50 -9.80 -3.54
N PHE A 86 -2.67 -10.40 -3.36
CA PHE A 86 -2.93 -11.80 -3.67
C PHE A 86 -4.15 -11.93 -4.60
N SER A 87 -4.37 -13.12 -5.16
CA SER A 87 -5.56 -13.43 -5.96
C SER A 87 -6.58 -14.17 -5.08
N VAL A 88 -7.84 -13.72 -5.03
CA VAL A 88 -8.89 -14.44 -4.26
C VAL A 88 -9.17 -15.84 -4.79
N THR A 89 -8.67 -16.16 -5.99
CA THR A 89 -8.74 -17.46 -6.66
C THR A 89 -7.50 -18.35 -6.41
N SER A 90 -6.53 -17.91 -5.62
CA SER A 90 -5.29 -18.66 -5.38
C SER A 90 -4.87 -18.62 -3.91
N ARG A 91 -5.12 -19.73 -3.19
CA ARG A 91 -4.67 -19.90 -1.80
C ARG A 91 -3.14 -19.81 -1.63
N PRO A 92 -2.32 -20.40 -2.51
CA PRO A 92 -0.87 -20.21 -2.42
C PRO A 92 -0.46 -18.72 -2.44
N SER A 93 -1.12 -17.90 -3.26
CA SER A 93 -0.81 -16.46 -3.30
C SER A 93 -1.20 -15.70 -2.02
N PHE A 94 -2.22 -16.19 -1.31
CA PHE A 94 -2.65 -15.64 -0.03
C PHE A 94 -1.68 -16.00 1.10
N GLU A 95 -1.20 -17.25 1.11
CA GLU A 95 -0.16 -17.71 2.05
C GLU A 95 1.15 -16.94 1.83
N GLU A 96 1.57 -16.77 0.58
CA GLU A 96 2.77 -15.98 0.23
C GLU A 96 2.65 -14.51 0.65
N ALA A 97 1.45 -13.92 0.63
CA ALA A 97 1.25 -12.57 1.17
C ALA A 97 1.57 -12.50 2.67
N GLY A 98 1.20 -13.52 3.46
CA GLY A 98 1.61 -13.63 4.85
C GLY A 98 3.13 -13.68 5.03
N GLU A 99 3.82 -14.45 4.21
CA GLU A 99 5.29 -14.56 4.23
C GLU A 99 5.98 -13.25 3.83
N LEU A 100 5.46 -12.55 2.81
CA LEU A 100 5.94 -11.24 2.37
C LEU A 100 5.83 -10.19 3.48
N ARG A 101 4.78 -10.24 4.29
CA ARG A 101 4.66 -9.37 5.47
C ARG A 101 5.78 -9.62 6.46
N GLU A 102 6.09 -10.87 6.78
CA GLU A 102 7.19 -11.19 7.71
C GLU A 102 8.54 -10.67 7.18
N MET A 103 8.76 -10.75 5.87
CA MET A 103 9.95 -10.19 5.23
C MET A 103 9.99 -8.66 5.33
N ILE A 104 8.88 -7.97 5.11
CA ILE A 104 8.81 -6.50 5.26
C ILE A 104 9.17 -6.10 6.69
N VAL A 105 8.57 -6.74 7.70
CA VAL A 105 8.84 -6.43 9.11
C VAL A 105 10.32 -6.64 9.45
N ARG A 106 10.92 -7.73 8.96
CA ARG A 106 12.34 -8.00 9.16
C ARG A 106 13.24 -6.94 8.51
N VAL A 107 12.93 -6.51 7.29
CA VAL A 107 13.74 -5.50 6.56
C VAL A 107 13.56 -4.10 7.14
N LYS A 108 12.35 -3.77 7.63
CA LYS A 108 12.02 -2.48 8.23
C LYS A 108 12.41 -2.35 9.69
N ASP A 109 12.70 -3.47 10.35
CA ASP A 109 12.95 -3.54 11.80
C ASP A 109 11.80 -2.91 12.60
N SER A 110 10.56 -3.13 12.14
CA SER A 110 9.34 -2.59 12.76
C SER A 110 8.12 -3.42 12.37
N THR A 111 7.29 -3.74 13.37
CA THR A 111 5.99 -4.40 13.17
C THR A 111 4.88 -3.43 12.77
N GLU A 112 5.09 -2.13 12.96
CA GLU A 112 4.12 -1.07 12.69
C GLU A 112 4.47 -0.32 11.40
N TYR A 113 4.49 -1.04 10.28
CA TYR A 113 4.79 -0.45 8.98
C TYR A 113 3.54 -0.34 8.10
N PRO A 114 3.35 0.74 7.32
CA PRO A 114 2.19 0.88 6.43
C PRO A 114 2.09 -0.25 5.41
N ILE A 115 1.08 -1.10 5.58
CA ILE A 115 0.76 -2.22 4.69
C ILE A 115 -0.75 -2.20 4.42
N CYS A 116 -1.14 -2.32 3.16
CA CYS A 116 -2.51 -2.60 2.75
C CYS A 116 -2.55 -3.98 2.10
N LEU A 117 -3.35 -4.90 2.66
CA LEU A 117 -3.58 -6.21 2.07
C LEU A 117 -4.66 -6.08 0.98
N VAL A 118 -4.40 -6.64 -0.20
CA VAL A 118 -5.24 -6.48 -1.38
C VAL A 118 -5.62 -7.84 -1.95
N GLY A 119 -6.90 -8.19 -1.87
CA GLY A 119 -7.46 -9.38 -2.51
C GLY A 119 -7.96 -9.03 -3.91
N ASN A 120 -7.17 -9.33 -4.95
CA ASN A 120 -7.50 -8.99 -6.34
C ASN A 120 -8.31 -10.11 -7.03
N LYS A 121 -8.90 -9.77 -8.18
CA LYS A 121 -9.70 -10.63 -9.06
C LYS A 121 -11.05 -11.05 -8.47
N VAL A 122 -11.68 -10.18 -7.68
CA VAL A 122 -13.00 -10.48 -7.09
C VAL A 122 -14.13 -10.58 -8.11
N ASP A 123 -13.88 -10.18 -9.36
CA ASP A 123 -14.78 -10.43 -10.48
C ASP A 123 -14.88 -11.91 -10.87
N LEU A 124 -13.94 -12.75 -10.46
CA LEU A 124 -13.94 -14.21 -10.68
C LEU A 124 -14.67 -14.92 -9.53
N VAL A 125 -15.98 -14.66 -9.41
CA VAL A 125 -16.80 -15.13 -8.28
C VAL A 125 -16.79 -16.65 -8.15
N ASP A 126 -16.91 -17.36 -9.27
CA ASP A 126 -17.00 -18.83 -9.30
C ASP A 126 -15.66 -19.52 -8.99
N ASP A 127 -14.54 -18.82 -9.19
CA ASP A 127 -13.18 -19.32 -8.93
C ASP A 127 -12.65 -18.93 -7.54
N ARG A 128 -13.46 -18.22 -6.72
CA ARG A 128 -13.02 -17.75 -5.40
C ARG A 128 -12.75 -18.92 -4.47
N VAL A 129 -11.56 -18.93 -3.87
CA VAL A 129 -11.13 -19.91 -2.86
C VAL A 129 -10.75 -19.28 -1.51
N ILE A 130 -10.65 -17.95 -1.46
CA ILE A 130 -10.39 -17.17 -0.25
C ILE A 130 -11.64 -16.38 0.12
N LYS A 131 -12.15 -16.60 1.34
CA LYS A 131 -13.27 -15.84 1.88
C LYS A 131 -12.82 -14.43 2.27
N THR A 132 -13.72 -13.47 2.16
CA THR A 132 -13.46 -12.09 2.63
C THR A 132 -13.02 -12.07 4.10
N SER A 133 -13.64 -12.90 4.95
CA SER A 133 -13.28 -13.02 6.36
C SER A 133 -11.83 -13.48 6.59
N GLU A 134 -11.28 -14.35 5.73
CA GLU A 134 -9.88 -14.78 5.85
C GLU A 134 -8.92 -13.62 5.56
N GLY A 135 -9.25 -12.80 4.55
CA GLY A 135 -8.49 -11.59 4.24
C GLY A 135 -8.53 -10.55 5.36
N GLU A 136 -9.72 -10.33 5.96
CA GLU A 136 -9.90 -9.47 7.12
C GLU A 136 -9.09 -9.97 8.33
N GLU A 137 -9.18 -11.26 8.64
CA GLU A 137 -8.42 -11.89 9.72
C GLU A 137 -6.91 -11.70 9.53
N LEU A 138 -6.39 -11.93 8.32
CA LEU A 138 -4.95 -11.73 8.04
C LEU A 138 -4.56 -10.25 8.16
N ALA A 139 -5.32 -9.32 7.59
CA ALA A 139 -5.00 -7.88 7.67
C ALA A 139 -5.05 -7.33 9.10
N ASN A 140 -5.92 -7.89 9.96
CA ASN A 140 -5.93 -7.56 11.39
C ASN A 140 -4.60 -7.92 12.08
N THR A 141 -3.91 -8.98 11.64
CA THR A 141 -2.56 -9.29 12.17
C THR A 141 -1.49 -8.30 11.73
N PHE A 142 -1.78 -7.48 10.71
CA PHE A 142 -0.88 -6.47 10.16
C PHE A 142 -1.14 -5.07 10.74
N ASP A 143 -2.24 -4.89 11.50
CA ASP A 143 -2.75 -3.57 11.90
C ASP A 143 -2.92 -2.64 10.68
N GLY A 144 -3.49 -3.20 9.60
CA GLY A 144 -3.63 -2.53 8.31
C GLY A 144 -4.95 -2.87 7.60
N PRO A 145 -5.32 -2.08 6.58
CA PRO A 145 -6.56 -2.27 5.83
C PRO A 145 -6.51 -3.50 4.91
N TYR A 146 -7.65 -4.19 4.78
CA TYR A 146 -7.92 -5.17 3.73
C TYR A 146 -8.87 -4.58 2.69
N ILE A 147 -8.47 -4.60 1.41
CA ILE A 147 -9.28 -4.10 0.31
C ILE A 147 -9.41 -5.17 -0.78
N GLU A 148 -10.64 -5.59 -1.06
CA GLU A 148 -10.95 -6.44 -2.21
C GLU A 148 -11.04 -5.61 -3.49
N THR A 149 -10.36 -6.04 -4.55
CA THR A 149 -10.21 -5.30 -5.80
C THR A 149 -10.46 -6.14 -7.04
N SER A 150 -10.81 -5.48 -8.14
CA SER A 150 -10.71 -6.06 -9.47
C SER A 150 -10.04 -5.07 -10.41
N ALA A 151 -8.82 -5.39 -10.82
CA ALA A 151 -8.15 -4.66 -11.89
C ALA A 151 -8.99 -4.66 -13.19
N LYS A 152 -9.76 -5.72 -13.46
CA LYS A 152 -10.59 -5.83 -14.67
C LYS A 152 -11.77 -4.86 -14.66
N THR A 153 -12.51 -4.79 -13.55
CA THR A 153 -13.74 -3.97 -13.45
C THR A 153 -13.51 -2.60 -12.83
N ARG A 154 -12.28 -2.29 -12.40
CA ARG A 154 -11.89 -1.10 -11.60
C ARG A 154 -12.41 -1.08 -10.18
N PHE A 155 -13.04 -2.14 -9.72
CA PHE A 155 -13.58 -2.21 -8.38
C PHE A 155 -12.47 -1.99 -7.34
N ASN A 156 -12.64 -0.95 -6.51
CA ASN A 156 -11.75 -0.52 -5.41
C ASN A 156 -10.27 -0.30 -5.78
N VAL A 157 -9.92 -0.16 -7.06
CA VAL A 157 -8.52 0.02 -7.46
C VAL A 157 -7.95 1.29 -6.84
N GLU A 158 -8.62 2.44 -6.97
CA GLU A 158 -8.16 3.70 -6.36
C GLU A 158 -8.13 3.62 -4.83
N GLU A 159 -9.15 3.00 -4.22
CA GLU A 159 -9.25 2.91 -2.77
C GLU A 159 -8.09 2.11 -2.16
N ALA A 160 -7.59 1.06 -2.82
CA ALA A 160 -6.43 0.33 -2.33
C ALA A 160 -5.18 1.24 -2.23
N PHE A 161 -4.89 2.04 -3.26
CA PHE A 161 -3.75 2.97 -3.25
C PHE A 161 -3.97 4.11 -2.25
N PHE A 162 -5.19 4.67 -2.18
CA PHE A 162 -5.49 5.78 -1.27
C PHE A 162 -5.50 5.35 0.19
N SER A 163 -6.05 4.17 0.50
CA SER A 163 -6.00 3.61 1.85
C SER A 163 -4.57 3.43 2.33
N LEU A 164 -3.65 2.96 1.48
CA LEU A 164 -2.23 2.88 1.85
C LEU A 164 -1.62 4.27 2.11
N VAL A 165 -1.91 5.27 1.27
CA VAL A 165 -1.44 6.64 1.48
C VAL A 165 -1.94 7.19 2.82
N ARG A 166 -3.20 6.97 3.17
CA ARG A 166 -3.77 7.35 4.47
C ARG A 166 -3.01 6.70 5.63
N THR A 167 -2.76 5.38 5.56
CA THR A 167 -1.98 4.66 6.58
C THR A 167 -0.56 5.21 6.70
N ILE A 168 0.11 5.57 5.60
CA ILE A 168 1.43 6.21 5.65
C ILE A 168 1.35 7.57 6.35
N LYS A 169 0.37 8.40 6.01
CA LYS A 169 0.17 9.72 6.61
C LYS A 169 -0.06 9.61 8.11
N GLU A 170 -0.92 8.70 8.56
CA GLU A 170 -1.19 8.45 9.97
C GLU A 170 0.08 8.09 10.74
N ARG A 171 0.90 7.16 10.22
CA ARG A 171 2.15 6.75 10.87
C ARG A 171 3.17 7.90 10.93
N ILE A 172 3.28 8.73 9.89
CA ILE A 172 4.14 9.92 9.93
C ILE A 172 3.68 10.88 11.04
N HIS A 173 2.39 11.14 11.16
CA HIS A 173 1.84 12.03 12.19
C HIS A 173 2.07 11.52 13.62
N LEU A 174 2.08 10.20 13.83
CA LEU A 174 2.39 9.60 15.13
C LEU A 174 3.86 9.77 15.54
N LEU A 175 4.77 9.86 14.57
CA LEU A 175 6.20 10.04 14.80
C LEU A 175 6.60 11.51 15.00
N GLU A 176 5.74 12.46 14.60
CA GLU A 176 5.97 13.88 14.89
C GLU A 176 5.77 14.17 16.39
N PRO A 177 6.71 14.87 17.06
CA PRO A 177 6.54 15.24 18.45
C PRO A 177 5.32 16.17 18.57
N LYS A 178 4.30 15.72 19.33
CA LYS A 178 3.13 16.54 19.67
C LYS A 178 3.62 17.89 20.18
N LYS A 179 3.39 18.97 19.42
CA LYS A 179 3.62 20.34 19.90
C LYS A 179 2.76 20.52 21.15
N THR A 180 3.39 20.42 22.32
CA THR A 180 2.73 20.77 23.58
C THR A 180 2.38 22.24 23.48
N ASN A 181 1.09 22.53 23.35
CA ASN A 181 0.57 23.89 23.49
C ASN A 181 0.92 24.35 24.92
N LYS A 182 2.08 25.00 25.08
CA LYS A 182 2.38 25.76 26.29
C LYS A 182 1.32 26.84 26.39
N ILE A 183 0.33 26.62 27.24
CA ILE A 183 -0.60 27.65 27.70
C ILE A 183 0.27 28.80 28.23
N LYS A 184 0.38 29.89 27.46
CA LYS A 184 1.06 31.11 27.92
C LYS A 184 0.31 31.61 29.16
N GLY A 185 0.96 31.48 30.31
CA GLY A 185 0.39 31.88 31.59
C GLY A 185 -0.06 33.34 31.58
N LYS A 186 -1.32 33.58 31.97
CA LYS A 186 -1.76 34.91 32.39
C LYS A 186 -1.03 35.24 33.70
N ARG A 187 0.05 36.01 33.62
CA ARG A 187 0.59 36.71 34.79
C ARG A 187 -0.47 37.72 35.24
N LYS A 188 -1.14 37.46 36.36
CA LYS A 188 -1.87 38.50 37.09
C LYS A 188 -0.83 39.49 37.61
N CYS A 189 -0.79 40.67 37.01
CA CYS A 189 -0.10 41.83 37.56
C CYS A 189 -1.02 42.42 38.64
N SER A 190 -0.63 42.33 39.90
CA SER A 190 -1.22 43.11 40.99
C SER A 190 -0.37 44.37 41.15
N ILE A 191 -0.90 45.50 40.71
CA ILE A 191 -0.39 46.82 41.07
C ILE A 191 -1.26 47.31 42.22
N LEU A 192 -0.59 47.54 43.35
CA LEU A 192 -0.95 48.37 44.51
C LEU A 192 -2.22 47.99 45.29
#